data_AF-A0A3B9PRD5-F1
#
_entry.id   AF-A0A3B9PRD5-F1
#
_cell.length_a   1.000
_cell.length_b   1.000
_cell.length_c   1.000
_cell.angle_alpha   90.00
_cell.angle_beta   90.00
_cell.angle_gamma   90.00
#
_symmetry.space_group_name_H-M   'P 1'
#
loop_
_entity.id
_entity.type
_entity.pdbx_description
1 polymer ?
#
loop_
_entity_poly.entity_id
_entity_poly.type
_entity_poly.pdbx_seq_one_letter_code
_entity_poly.pdbx_strand_id
1 'polypeptide(L)'
;MSETDWEKRYIEKDTPWDKGEPAPGLVDWLKNQNLNLDTRILVPGCGCGHDARAWADAGLETTGIDLSELALNQARQKYQSIPGLAFFPGNFLEDEPQEPYDLIFEHTLYCAIDPARRDEYAASINRWLKPDGHFLAIHFTFPLTEEGPPFGASREEIID
;
A
#
# COMPACT_ATOMS: atom_id res chain seq x y z
N MET A 1 -19.22 -6.70 10.12
CA MET A 1 -19.81 -6.07 8.92
C MET A 1 -19.45 -6.93 7.71
N SER A 2 -20.09 -6.79 6.55
CA SER A 2 -19.60 -7.46 5.35
C SER A 2 -18.29 -6.82 4.90
N GLU A 3 -17.31 -7.61 4.51
CA GLU A 3 -16.04 -7.14 3.96
C GLU A 3 -16.26 -6.19 2.77
N THR A 4 -15.42 -5.16 2.63
CA THR A 4 -15.55 -4.17 1.55
C THR A 4 -15.18 -4.81 0.21
N ASP A 5 -16.08 -4.73 -0.77
CA ASP A 5 -15.82 -5.16 -2.14
C ASP A 5 -15.06 -4.07 -2.92
N TRP A 6 -13.74 -4.11 -2.84
CA TRP A 6 -12.85 -3.11 -3.46
C TRP A 6 -12.96 -3.08 -4.99
N GLU A 7 -13.06 -4.25 -5.65
CA GLU A 7 -13.21 -4.35 -7.10
C GLU A 7 -14.49 -3.64 -7.57
N LYS A 8 -15.61 -3.88 -6.88
CA LYS A 8 -16.88 -3.21 -7.19
C LYS A 8 -16.76 -1.69 -7.11
N ARG A 9 -16.06 -1.14 -6.10
CA ARG A 9 -15.88 0.32 -5.98
C ARG A 9 -15.12 0.91 -7.17
N TYR A 10 -14.08 0.22 -7.66
CA TYR A 10 -13.38 0.62 -8.88
C TYR A 10 -14.29 0.54 -10.12
N ILE A 11 -15.10 -0.51 -10.26
CA ILE A 11 -16.06 -0.68 -11.37
C ILE A 11 -17.09 0.46 -11.39
N GLU A 12 -17.63 0.79 -10.22
CA GLU A 12 -18.63 1.85 -10.03
C GLU A 12 -18.02 3.26 -10.05
N LYS A 13 -16.69 3.37 -10.13
CA LYS A 13 -15.91 4.62 -10.05
C LYS A 13 -16.11 5.37 -8.74
N ASP A 14 -16.48 4.67 -7.67
CA ASP A 14 -16.53 5.19 -6.32
C ASP A 14 -15.15 5.07 -5.65
N THR A 15 -14.22 5.91 -6.10
CA THR A 15 -12.80 5.87 -5.69
C THR A 15 -12.34 7.19 -5.07
N PRO A 16 -12.99 7.71 -4.01
CA PRO A 16 -12.65 9.01 -3.42
C PRO A 16 -11.21 9.11 -2.88
N TRP A 17 -10.53 7.98 -2.63
CA TRP A 17 -9.12 7.93 -2.24
C TRP A 17 -8.18 8.15 -3.43
N ASP A 18 -8.57 7.78 -4.65
CA ASP A 18 -7.71 7.89 -5.83
C ASP A 18 -7.64 9.36 -6.29
N LYS A 19 -6.47 9.96 -6.09
CA LYS A 19 -6.19 11.36 -6.50
C LYS A 19 -5.44 11.45 -7.83
N GLY A 20 -5.11 10.32 -8.46
CA GLY A 20 -4.38 10.27 -9.73
C GLY A 20 -2.87 10.54 -9.63
N GLU A 21 -2.37 10.86 -8.44
CA GLU A 21 -0.98 11.25 -8.13
C GLU A 21 -0.50 10.61 -6.81
N PRO A 22 0.82 10.43 -6.61
CA PRO A 22 1.36 9.91 -5.37
C PRO A 22 1.14 10.87 -4.19
N ALA A 23 1.26 10.35 -2.97
CA ALA A 23 1.26 11.16 -1.78
C ALA A 23 2.34 12.27 -1.87
N PRO A 24 1.97 13.57 -1.73
CA PRO A 24 2.95 14.65 -1.79
C PRO A 24 4.06 14.49 -0.74
N GLY A 25 3.72 14.01 0.45
CA GLY A 25 4.69 13.73 1.52
C GLY A 25 5.72 12.67 1.15
N LEU A 26 5.32 11.61 0.42
CA LEU A 26 6.26 10.61 -0.10
C LEU A 26 7.23 11.24 -1.10
N VAL A 27 6.70 12.00 -2.07
CA VAL A 27 7.50 12.66 -3.11
C VAL A 27 8.51 13.63 -2.49
N ASP A 28 8.10 14.40 -1.50
CA ASP A 28 8.98 15.35 -0.80
C ASP A 28 10.03 14.66 0.07
N TRP A 29 9.65 13.56 0.74
CA TRP A 29 10.59 12.75 1.51
C TRP A 29 11.67 12.15 0.61
N LEU A 30 11.29 11.53 -0.51
CA LEU A 30 12.19 10.87 -1.47
C LEU A 30 13.28 11.80 -2.03
N LYS A 31 12.97 13.09 -2.27
CA LYS A 31 13.94 14.08 -2.78
C LYS A 31 15.18 14.24 -1.91
N ASN A 32 15.08 13.93 -0.62
CA ASN A 32 16.13 14.14 0.37
C ASN A 32 16.73 12.84 0.92
N GLN A 33 16.33 11.69 0.38
CA GLN A 33 16.86 10.41 0.83
C GLN A 33 18.01 9.94 -0.05
N ASN A 34 18.98 9.29 0.58
CA ASN A 34 20.01 8.53 -0.10
C ASN A 34 19.73 7.04 0.11
N LEU A 35 18.86 6.50 -0.72
CA LEU A 35 18.40 5.11 -0.61
C LEU A 35 19.39 4.15 -1.27
N ASN A 36 19.50 2.95 -0.72
CA ASN A 36 20.16 1.84 -1.40
C ASN A 36 19.27 1.38 -2.57
N LEU A 37 19.78 1.44 -3.80
CA LEU A 37 19.01 1.09 -5.00
C LEU A 37 18.72 -0.42 -5.12
N ASP A 38 19.43 -1.26 -4.36
CA ASP A 38 19.15 -2.69 -4.26
C ASP A 38 17.97 -3.02 -3.32
N THR A 39 17.35 -2.00 -2.71
CA THR A 39 16.21 -2.17 -1.80
C THR A 39 14.95 -2.51 -2.60
N ARG A 40 14.33 -3.66 -2.32
CA ARG A 40 13.05 -4.05 -2.90
C ARG A 40 11.88 -3.49 -2.07
N ILE A 41 10.98 -2.79 -2.75
CA ILE A 41 9.82 -2.10 -2.15
C ILE A 41 8.54 -2.88 -2.43
N LEU A 42 7.72 -3.08 -1.40
CA LEU A 42 6.33 -3.50 -1.53
C LEU A 42 5.39 -2.34 -1.20
N VAL A 43 4.38 -2.13 -2.05
CA VAL A 43 3.25 -1.22 -1.80
C VAL A 43 1.96 -2.05 -1.76
N PRO A 44 1.48 -2.48 -0.58
CA PRO A 44 0.24 -3.24 -0.47
C PRO A 44 -0.98 -2.32 -0.56
N GLY A 45 -2.06 -2.80 -1.16
CA GLY A 45 -3.24 -1.97 -1.46
C GLY A 45 -2.90 -0.83 -2.41
N CYS A 46 -2.08 -1.10 -3.44
CA CYS A 46 -1.52 -0.05 -4.27
C CYS A 46 -2.55 0.71 -5.13
N GLY A 47 -3.76 0.18 -5.28
CA GLY A 47 -4.78 0.70 -6.17
C GLY A 47 -4.25 0.92 -7.58
N CYS A 48 -4.44 2.13 -8.10
CA CYS A 48 -3.94 2.55 -9.40
C CYS A 48 -2.42 2.86 -9.44
N GLY A 49 -1.67 2.51 -8.39
CA GLY A 49 -0.20 2.40 -8.40
C GLY A 49 0.59 3.70 -8.31
N HIS A 50 -0.02 4.80 -7.85
CA HIS A 50 0.62 6.13 -7.86
C HIS A 50 1.88 6.21 -6.98
N ASP A 51 1.80 5.69 -5.76
CA ASP A 51 2.94 5.67 -4.84
C ASP A 51 3.99 4.67 -5.27
N ALA A 52 3.59 3.49 -5.75
CA ALA A 52 4.50 2.50 -6.32
C ALA A 52 5.32 3.10 -7.48
N ARG A 53 4.68 3.89 -8.36
CA ARG A 53 5.39 4.64 -9.40
C ARG A 53 6.40 5.64 -8.83
N ALA A 54 6.09 6.34 -7.74
CA ALA A 54 7.03 7.28 -7.14
C ALA A 54 8.31 6.61 -6.62
N TRP A 55 8.19 5.41 -6.04
CA TRP A 55 9.35 4.60 -5.63
C TRP A 55 10.18 4.11 -6.82
N ALA A 56 9.52 3.64 -7.88
CA ALA A 56 10.21 3.20 -9.09
C ALA A 56 10.91 4.36 -9.82
N ASP A 57 10.30 5.54 -9.88
CA ASP A 57 10.93 6.75 -10.42
C ASP A 57 12.16 7.21 -9.60
N ALA A 58 12.23 6.84 -8.32
CA ALA A 58 13.41 7.03 -7.49
C ALA A 58 14.51 5.97 -7.73
N GLY A 59 14.28 5.02 -8.63
CA GLY A 59 15.24 4.00 -9.06
C GLY A 59 15.19 2.68 -8.29
N LEU A 60 14.14 2.44 -7.47
CA LEU A 60 14.01 1.24 -6.66
C LEU A 60 13.12 0.18 -7.32
N GLU A 61 13.49 -1.09 -7.19
CA GLU A 61 12.63 -2.21 -7.60
C GLU A 61 11.37 -2.23 -6.72
N THR A 62 10.21 -2.01 -7.35
CA THR A 62 8.95 -1.77 -6.65
C THR A 62 7.86 -2.71 -7.14
N THR A 63 7.19 -3.37 -6.20
CA THR A 63 6.03 -4.20 -6.46
C THR A 63 4.80 -3.61 -5.78
N GLY A 64 3.73 -3.37 -6.54
CA GLY A 64 2.40 -3.09 -5.99
C GLY A 64 1.52 -4.34 -5.98
N ILE A 65 0.77 -4.54 -4.89
CA ILE A 65 -0.28 -5.57 -4.84
C ILE A 65 -1.63 -4.95 -4.48
N ASP A 66 -2.71 -5.48 -5.06
CA ASP A 66 -4.07 -5.04 -4.76
C ASP A 66 -5.06 -6.19 -4.98
N LEU A 67 -6.24 -6.08 -4.37
CA LEU A 67 -7.36 -7.02 -4.57
C LEU A 67 -8.13 -6.73 -5.86
N SER A 68 -8.11 -5.48 -6.34
CA SER A 68 -8.85 -5.06 -7.52
C SER A 68 -8.05 -5.30 -8.82
N GLU A 69 -8.51 -6.25 -9.62
CA GLU A 69 -7.98 -6.46 -10.98
C GLU A 69 -8.18 -5.23 -11.86
N LEU A 70 -9.30 -4.51 -11.71
CA LEU A 70 -9.52 -3.29 -12.48
C LEU A 70 -8.48 -2.20 -12.15
N ALA A 71 -8.18 -1.97 -10.87
CA ALA A 71 -7.16 -1.02 -10.45
C ALA A 71 -5.76 -1.41 -10.96
N LEU A 72 -5.41 -2.69 -10.83
CA LEU A 72 -4.13 -3.22 -11.30
C LEU A 72 -3.98 -3.09 -12.82
N ASN A 73 -5.04 -3.36 -13.59
CA ASN A 73 -5.00 -3.20 -15.04
C ASN A 73 -4.81 -1.73 -15.45
N GLN A 74 -5.44 -0.79 -14.74
CA GLN A 74 -5.21 0.64 -14.94
C GLN A 74 -3.76 1.02 -14.59
N ALA A 75 -3.22 0.53 -13.49
CA ALA A 75 -1.83 0.77 -13.07
C ALA A 75 -0.83 0.24 -14.11
N ARG A 76 -0.99 -1.03 -14.53
CA ARG A 76 -0.15 -1.67 -15.56
C ARG A 76 -0.19 -0.89 -16.87
N GLN A 77 -1.39 -0.49 -17.33
CA GLN A 77 -1.52 0.29 -18.56
C GLN A 77 -0.83 1.66 -18.45
N LYS A 78 -1.02 2.34 -17.31
CA LYS A 78 -0.49 3.69 -17.08
C LYS A 78 1.03 3.71 -16.94
N TYR A 79 1.63 2.68 -16.35
CA TYR A 79 3.06 2.65 -15.99
C TYR A 79 3.88 1.55 -16.66
N GLN A 80 3.38 0.93 -17.73
CA GLN A 80 4.07 -0.15 -18.47
C GLN A 80 5.50 0.18 -18.92
N SER A 81 5.84 1.46 -19.06
CA SER A 81 7.16 1.92 -19.50
C SER A 81 8.15 2.19 -18.36
N ILE A 82 7.71 2.09 -17.10
CA ILE A 82 8.55 2.37 -15.93
C ILE A 82 9.35 1.11 -15.58
N PRO A 83 10.69 1.14 -15.68
CA PRO A 83 11.51 -0.02 -15.34
C PRO A 83 11.46 -0.30 -13.84
N GLY A 84 11.56 -1.58 -13.46
CA GLY A 84 11.58 -1.98 -12.06
C GLY A 84 10.23 -1.87 -11.33
N LEU A 85 9.14 -1.53 -12.03
CA LEU A 85 7.81 -1.45 -11.46
C LEU A 85 6.93 -2.61 -11.95
N ALA A 86 6.34 -3.36 -11.02
CA ALA A 86 5.42 -4.44 -11.34
C ALA A 86 4.17 -4.40 -10.44
N PHE A 87 3.06 -4.96 -10.94
CA PHE A 87 1.78 -4.99 -10.26
C PHE A 87 1.16 -6.38 -10.34
N PHE A 88 0.80 -6.96 -9.18
CA PHE A 88 0.23 -8.31 -9.10
C PHE A 88 -1.06 -8.33 -8.28
N PRO A 89 -2.02 -9.21 -8.62
CA PRO A 89 -3.12 -9.48 -7.70
C PRO A 89 -2.56 -10.06 -6.41
N GLY A 90 -3.08 -9.64 -5.26
CA GLY A 90 -2.67 -10.19 -3.98
C GLY A 90 -3.49 -9.69 -2.80
N ASN A 91 -3.79 -10.59 -1.88
CA ASN A 91 -4.37 -10.29 -0.58
C ASN A 91 -3.24 -10.13 0.44
N PHE A 92 -2.91 -8.88 0.79
CA PHE A 92 -1.85 -8.59 1.76
C PHE A 92 -2.02 -9.34 3.09
N LEU A 93 -3.27 -9.52 3.56
CA LEU A 93 -3.57 -10.14 4.84
C LEU A 93 -3.38 -11.65 4.88
N GLU A 94 -3.50 -12.32 3.73
CA GLU A 94 -3.61 -13.79 3.66
C GLU A 94 -2.50 -14.43 2.83
N ASP A 95 -2.00 -13.73 1.81
CA ASP A 95 -1.01 -14.28 0.90
C ASP A 95 0.40 -14.27 1.51
N GLU A 96 1.24 -15.18 1.00
CA GLU A 96 2.64 -15.34 1.35
C GLU A 96 3.54 -14.76 0.23
N PRO A 97 4.57 -13.96 0.57
CA PRO A 97 5.57 -13.56 -0.42
C PRO A 97 6.36 -14.78 -0.91
N GLN A 98 6.79 -14.77 -2.17
CA GLN A 98 7.84 -15.69 -2.61
C GLN A 98 9.16 -15.41 -1.89
N GLU A 99 9.48 -14.11 -1.75
CA GLU A 99 10.63 -13.61 -1.01
C GLU A 99 10.22 -12.31 -0.32
N PRO A 100 10.53 -12.12 0.97
CA PRO A 100 10.19 -10.91 1.70
C PRO A 100 10.92 -9.68 1.13
N TYR A 101 10.40 -8.50 1.45
CA TYR A 101 10.85 -7.21 0.93
C TYR A 101 11.73 -6.46 1.94
N ASP A 102 12.57 -5.56 1.42
CA ASP A 102 13.45 -4.74 2.25
C ASP A 102 12.71 -3.56 2.89
N LEU A 103 11.69 -3.05 2.19
CA LEU A 103 10.81 -2.00 2.69
C LEU A 103 9.35 -2.22 2.27
N ILE A 104 8.43 -2.02 3.20
CA ILE A 104 7.00 -1.90 2.92
C ILE A 104 6.63 -0.42 3.04
N PHE A 105 6.07 0.14 1.98
CA PHE A 105 5.47 1.46 2.00
C PHE A 105 3.95 1.34 2.02
N GLU A 106 3.34 1.73 3.12
CA GLU A 106 1.90 1.78 3.28
C GLU A 106 1.37 3.21 3.13
N HIS A 107 0.24 3.34 2.45
CA HIS A 107 -0.51 4.58 2.42
C HIS A 107 -1.99 4.28 2.24
N THR A 108 -2.80 4.59 3.27
CA THR A 108 -4.26 4.41 3.33
C THR A 108 -4.79 2.96 3.25
N LEU A 109 -3.94 1.95 3.40
CA LEU A 109 -4.37 0.56 3.54
C LEU A 109 -4.83 0.25 4.97
N TYR A 110 -4.11 0.73 6.00
CA TYR A 110 -4.43 0.41 7.39
C TYR A 110 -5.84 0.85 7.78
N CYS A 111 -6.23 2.07 7.39
CA CYS A 111 -7.59 2.57 7.60
C CYS A 111 -8.64 1.87 6.72
N ALA A 112 -8.23 1.08 5.73
CA ALA A 112 -9.13 0.27 4.91
C ALA A 112 -9.38 -1.13 5.53
N ILE A 113 -8.56 -1.56 6.49
CA ILE A 113 -8.70 -2.84 7.19
C ILE A 113 -9.74 -2.72 8.30
N ASP A 114 -10.68 -3.68 8.35
CA ASP A 114 -11.65 -3.82 9.45
C ASP A 114 -10.90 -3.85 10.79
N PRO A 115 -11.28 -3.05 11.80
CA PRO A 115 -10.60 -3.04 13.10
C PRO A 115 -10.41 -4.42 13.71
N ALA A 116 -11.34 -5.36 13.50
CA ALA A 116 -11.23 -6.73 14.00
C ALA A 116 -10.10 -7.55 13.37
N ARG A 117 -9.53 -7.09 12.25
CA ARG A 117 -8.44 -7.76 11.50
C ARG A 117 -7.09 -7.02 11.61
N ARG A 118 -6.97 -6.01 12.47
CA ARG A 118 -5.72 -5.24 12.61
C ARG A 118 -4.55 -6.08 13.14
N ASP A 119 -4.82 -7.08 13.97
CA ASP A 119 -3.82 -8.06 14.38
C ASP A 119 -3.29 -8.89 13.18
N GLU A 120 -4.17 -9.27 12.25
CA GLU A 120 -3.78 -9.94 11.01
C GLU A 120 -2.93 -9.01 10.13
N TYR A 121 -3.29 -7.74 10.04
CA TYR A 121 -2.51 -6.73 9.32
C TYR A 121 -1.08 -6.59 9.90
N ALA A 122 -0.96 -6.48 11.23
CA ALA A 122 0.34 -6.41 11.89
C ALA A 122 1.18 -7.69 11.67
N ALA A 123 0.55 -8.86 11.76
CA ALA A 123 1.20 -10.14 11.43
C ALA A 123 1.65 -10.18 9.96
N SER A 124 0.87 -9.60 9.05
CA SER A 124 1.18 -9.53 7.63
C SER A 124 2.41 -8.67 7.34
N ILE A 125 2.58 -7.53 8.02
CA ILE A 125 3.81 -6.74 7.90
C ILE A 125 5.04 -7.61 8.21
N ASN A 126 5.00 -8.38 9.31
CA ASN A 126 6.11 -9.27 9.69
C ASN A 126 6.35 -10.41 8.70
N ARG A 127 5.28 -10.91 8.05
CA ARG A 127 5.37 -11.96 7.02
C ARG A 127 6.02 -11.43 5.73
N TRP A 128 5.64 -10.23 5.30
CA TRP A 128 6.07 -9.64 4.03
C TRP A 128 7.43 -8.93 4.11
N LEU A 129 7.87 -8.55 5.30
CA LEU A 129 9.10 -7.79 5.53
C LEU A 129 10.26 -8.71 5.94
N LYS A 130 11.46 -8.42 5.43
CA LYS A 130 12.68 -9.10 5.87
C LYS A 130 12.97 -8.79 7.34
N PRO A 131 13.72 -9.67 8.04
CA PRO A 131 14.45 -9.24 9.24
C PRO A 131 15.26 -7.99 8.94
N ASP A 132 15.20 -6.99 9.83
CA ASP A 132 15.82 -5.66 9.68
C ASP A 132 15.28 -4.80 8.51
N GLY A 133 14.18 -5.20 7.88
CA GLY A 133 13.48 -4.41 6.89
C GLY A 133 12.79 -3.19 7.51
N HIS A 134 12.39 -2.23 6.66
CA HIS A 134 11.77 -0.99 7.09
C HIS A 134 10.28 -0.95 6.76
N PHE A 135 9.48 -0.50 7.72
CA PHE A 135 8.08 -0.15 7.47
C PHE A 135 7.95 1.38 7.47
N LEU A 136 7.46 1.93 6.36
CA LEU A 136 7.20 3.36 6.21
C LEU A 136 5.73 3.55 5.85
N ALA A 137 5.02 4.39 6.60
CA ALA A 137 3.57 4.50 6.46
C ALA A 137 3.08 5.95 6.49
N ILE A 138 1.96 6.20 5.80
CA ILE A 138 1.19 7.43 5.91
C ILE A 138 -0.21 7.06 6.43
N HIS A 139 -0.41 7.25 7.73
CA HIS A 139 -1.67 6.95 8.39
C HIS A 139 -2.52 8.18 8.65
N PHE A 140 -3.83 8.01 8.55
CA PHE A 140 -4.77 8.93 9.16
C PHE A 140 -4.80 8.74 10.68
N THR A 141 -4.79 9.86 11.41
CA THR A 141 -4.97 9.88 12.86
C THR A 141 -6.22 10.70 13.18
N PHE A 142 -7.38 10.06 13.05
CA PHE A 142 -8.68 10.61 13.47
C PHE A 142 -9.36 9.63 14.43
N PRO A 143 -10.33 10.08 15.26
CA PRO A 143 -10.89 9.27 16.33
C PRO A 143 -11.31 7.89 15.87
N LEU A 144 -11.02 6.88 16.69
CA LEU A 144 -11.42 5.48 16.46
C LEU A 144 -12.93 5.38 16.24
N THR A 145 -13.32 4.97 15.02
CA THR A 145 -14.70 4.66 14.65
C THR A 145 -14.73 3.30 13.96
N GLU A 146 -15.75 2.50 14.25
CA GLU A 146 -16.03 1.27 13.50
C GLU A 146 -16.78 1.55 12.19
N GLU A 147 -17.21 2.79 11.95
CA GLU A 147 -17.71 3.22 10.65
C GLU A 147 -16.52 3.46 9.69
N GLY A 148 -16.57 2.86 8.50
CA GLY A 148 -15.52 2.94 7.49
C GLY A 148 -15.78 2.00 6.30
N PRO A 149 -14.82 1.89 5.36
CA PRO A 149 -13.54 2.59 5.33
C PRO A 149 -13.65 4.05 4.82
N PRO A 150 -12.79 4.98 5.29
CA PRO A 150 -11.67 4.75 6.21
C PRO A 150 -12.14 4.60 7.67
N PHE A 151 -11.63 3.60 8.38
CA PHE A 151 -11.81 3.42 9.82
C PHE A 151 -10.84 4.32 10.60
N GLY A 152 -11.28 4.79 11.78
CA GLY A 152 -10.45 5.61 12.66
C GLY A 152 -9.29 4.85 13.29
N ALA A 153 -8.27 5.58 13.73
CA ALA A 153 -7.06 5.02 14.33
C ALA A 153 -6.43 6.02 15.31
N SER A 154 -5.93 5.51 16.43
CA SER A 154 -5.10 6.30 17.35
C SER A 154 -3.62 6.14 17.03
N ARG A 155 -2.79 7.09 17.49
CA ARG A 155 -1.34 6.98 17.33
C ARG A 155 -0.80 5.80 18.13
N GLU A 156 -1.36 5.56 19.32
CA GLU A 156 -0.99 4.49 20.23
C GLU A 156 -1.19 3.13 19.54
N GLU A 157 -2.38 2.88 19.00
CA GLU A 157 -2.68 1.64 18.27
C GLU A 157 -1.79 1.41 17.05
N ILE A 158 -1.38 2.47 16.35
CA ILE A 158 -0.50 2.36 15.17
C ILE A 158 0.94 1.96 15.56
N ILE A 159 1.37 2.33 16.77
CA ILE A 159 2.77 2.19 17.20
C ILE A 159 2.98 0.98 18.12
N ASP A 160 1.94 0.54 18.81
CA ASP A 160 1.95 -0.64 19.68
C ASP A 160 2.21 -1.95 18.90
#